data_AF-A0A7J2JL98-F1
#
_entry.id   AF-A0A7J2JL98-F1
#
_cell.length_a   1.000
_cell.length_b   1.000
_cell.length_c   1.000
_cell.angle_alpha   90.00
_cell.angle_beta   90.00
_cell.angle_gamma   90.00
#
_symmetry.space_group_name_H-M   'P 1'
#
loop_
_entity.id
_entity.type
_entity.pdbx_description
1 polymer ?
#
loop_
_entity_poly.entity_id
_entity_poly.type
_entity_poly.pdbx_seq_one_letter_code
_entity_poly.pdbx_strand_id
1 'polypeptide(L)'
;MKITVEPMDWLRLRDKTPESFHYLIDMCYDLESLFALVNRLGLRIITRDRLMHLVDISQRILFEYLRLLSPEQDKVKSDLQSEYSLIFMGKEGFLMKYLFADEASKLKYLHAFLVQLHAFIHFRIYDSLVQIDIDDVVRDKFVKFSVAKTGVFEELFEEEEEGYGRRRM
;
A
#
# COMPACT_ATOMS: atom_id res chain seq x y z
N MET A 1 -5.49 30.68 1.89
CA MET A 1 -5.03 29.92 3.07
C MET A 1 -4.85 28.49 2.62
N LYS A 2 -3.60 28.03 2.41
CA LYS A 2 -3.33 26.65 1.98
C LYS A 2 -3.60 25.75 3.19
N ILE A 3 -4.56 24.83 3.06
CA ILE A 3 -4.72 23.74 4.00
C ILE A 3 -3.53 22.81 3.77
N THR A 4 -2.48 22.97 4.57
CA THR A 4 -1.41 21.99 4.71
C THR A 4 -1.95 20.85 5.56
N VAL A 5 -2.25 19.73 4.91
CA VAL A 5 -2.55 18.47 5.58
C VAL A 5 -1.22 17.98 6.17
N GLU A 6 -1.09 17.97 7.49
CA GLU A 6 0.05 17.32 8.14
C GLU A 6 0.06 15.82 7.76
N PRO A 7 1.25 15.20 7.56
CA PRO A 7 1.34 13.75 7.47
C PRO A 7 0.58 13.16 8.65
N MET A 8 -0.34 12.25 8.37
CA MET A 8 -1.35 11.84 9.32
C MET A 8 -0.68 11.30 10.61
N ASP A 9 -1.22 11.67 11.78
CA ASP A 9 -0.54 11.58 13.08
C ASP A 9 -0.50 10.12 13.61
N TRP A 10 0.27 9.25 12.93
CA TRP A 10 0.41 7.83 13.24
C TRP A 10 0.87 7.57 14.66
N LEU A 11 1.72 8.44 15.21
CA LEU A 11 2.18 8.34 16.58
C LEU A 11 1.02 8.54 17.57
N ARG A 12 0.16 9.53 17.32
CA ARG A 12 -1.05 9.72 18.12
C ARG A 12 -2.07 8.61 17.92
N LEU A 13 -2.16 8.04 16.72
CA LEU A 13 -3.00 6.86 16.45
C LEU A 13 -2.49 5.65 17.25
N ARG A 14 -1.17 5.43 17.28
CA ARG A 14 -0.51 4.38 18.06
C ARG A 14 -0.90 4.46 19.53
N ASP A 15 -0.79 5.63 20.15
CA ASP A 15 -1.13 5.85 21.58
C ASP A 15 -2.59 5.54 21.92
N LYS A 16 -3.48 5.59 20.91
CA LYS A 16 -4.91 5.33 21.05
C LYS A 16 -5.30 3.91 20.65
N THR A 17 -4.39 3.12 20.11
CA THR A 17 -4.70 1.75 19.66
C THR A 17 -4.10 0.73 20.62
N PRO A 18 -4.73 -0.46 20.75
CA PRO A 18 -4.14 -1.56 21.51
C PRO A 18 -2.78 -1.96 20.97
N GLU A 19 -1.91 -2.47 21.84
CA GLU A 19 -0.54 -2.88 21.49
C GLU A 19 -0.47 -3.88 20.33
N SER A 20 -1.53 -4.68 20.13
CA SER A 20 -1.63 -5.61 19.02
C SER A 20 -1.58 -4.96 17.64
N PHE A 21 -1.85 -3.65 17.53
CA PHE A 21 -1.79 -2.87 16.29
C PHE A 21 -0.50 -2.06 16.13
N HIS A 22 0.29 -1.88 17.19
CA HIS A 22 1.43 -0.97 17.18
C HIS A 22 2.46 -1.34 16.11
N TYR A 23 2.73 -2.64 15.93
CA TYR A 23 3.66 -3.10 14.91
C TYR A 23 3.22 -2.71 13.48
N LEU A 24 1.92 -2.82 13.15
CA LEU A 24 1.40 -2.37 11.86
C LEU A 24 1.55 -0.85 11.69
N ILE A 25 1.23 -0.09 12.73
CA ILE A 25 1.29 1.38 12.73
C ILE A 25 2.74 1.86 12.55
N ASP A 26 3.67 1.27 13.29
CA ASP A 26 5.10 1.62 13.22
C ASP A 26 5.64 1.39 11.80
N MET A 27 5.28 0.28 11.15
CA MET A 27 5.67 0.03 9.75
C MET A 27 5.04 1.01 8.76
N CYS A 28 3.77 1.40 8.96
CA CYS A 28 3.10 2.40 8.09
C CYS A 28 3.78 3.77 8.22
N TYR A 29 4.14 4.17 9.45
CA TYR A 29 4.90 5.39 9.71
C TYR A 29 6.29 5.39 9.04
N ASP A 30 7.02 4.28 9.15
CA ASP A 30 8.34 4.13 8.54
C ASP A 30 8.27 4.23 7.01
N LEU A 31 7.29 3.57 6.40
CA LEU A 31 7.08 3.64 4.96
C LEU A 31 6.67 5.04 4.50
N GLU A 32 5.79 5.74 5.22
CA GLU A 32 5.44 7.13 4.89
C GLU A 32 6.65 8.06 4.97
N SER A 33 7.49 7.89 5.98
CA SER A 33 8.75 8.62 6.11
C SER A 33 9.65 8.37 4.89
N LEU A 34 9.66 7.13 4.40
CA LEU A 34 10.38 6.75 3.19
C LEU A 34 9.76 7.35 1.93
N PHE A 35 8.43 7.40 1.80
CA PHE A 35 7.76 8.10 0.69
C PHE A 35 8.06 9.60 0.69
N ALA A 36 8.02 10.25 1.86
CA ALA A 36 8.36 11.66 1.99
C ALA A 36 9.81 11.93 1.55
N LEU A 37 10.74 11.03 1.91
CA LEU A 37 12.13 11.09 1.47
C LEU A 37 12.25 10.92 -0.05
N VAL A 38 11.53 9.95 -0.64
CA VAL A 38 11.51 9.70 -2.09
C VAL A 38 10.95 10.90 -2.86
N ASN A 39 9.86 11.50 -2.39
CA ASN A 39 9.28 12.71 -2.98
C ASN A 39 10.24 13.89 -2.91
N ARG A 40 11.02 14.00 -1.81
CA ARG A 40 12.00 15.08 -1.62
C ARG A 40 13.25 14.93 -2.47
N LEU A 41 13.80 13.72 -2.55
CA LEU A 41 15.02 13.41 -3.30
C LEU A 41 14.74 13.23 -4.80
N GLY A 42 13.50 12.92 -5.15
CA GLY A 42 13.11 12.47 -6.49
C GLY A 42 13.36 10.98 -6.67
N LEU A 43 12.45 10.33 -7.38
CA LEU A 43 12.43 8.88 -7.66
C LEU A 43 13.71 8.36 -8.34
N ARG A 44 14.46 9.24 -9.03
CA ARG A 44 15.70 8.92 -9.75
C ARG A 44 16.89 8.58 -8.82
N ILE A 45 16.77 8.82 -7.51
CA ILE A 45 17.86 8.64 -6.54
C ILE A 45 17.63 7.40 -5.64
N ILE A 46 16.58 6.60 -5.90
CA ILE A 46 16.37 5.35 -5.15
C ILE A 46 17.42 4.32 -5.58
N THR A 47 18.29 3.94 -4.65
CA THR A 47 19.21 2.81 -4.84
C THR A 47 18.45 1.49 -4.82
N ARG A 48 19.02 0.45 -5.43
CA ARG A 48 18.46 -0.91 -5.39
C ARG A 48 18.18 -1.38 -3.96
N ASP A 49 19.08 -1.11 -3.01
CA ASP A 49 18.89 -1.55 -1.62
C ASP A 49 17.70 -0.85 -0.95
N ARG A 50 17.51 0.45 -1.22
CA ARG A 50 16.34 1.20 -0.73
C ARG A 50 15.05 0.69 -1.39
N LEU A 51 15.11 0.33 -2.66
CA LEU A 51 13.97 -0.27 -3.36
C LEU A 51 13.60 -1.63 -2.77
N MET A 52 14.58 -2.50 -2.53
CA MET A 52 14.36 -3.81 -1.92
C MET A 52 13.78 -3.66 -0.51
N HIS A 53 14.30 -2.73 0.29
CA HIS A 53 13.77 -2.43 1.61
C HIS A 53 12.31 -1.94 1.53
N LEU A 54 12.01 -1.06 0.58
CA LEU A 54 10.66 -0.57 0.33
C LEU A 54 9.71 -1.72 -0.06
N VAL A 55 10.14 -2.66 -0.90
CA VAL A 55 9.34 -3.84 -1.22
C VAL A 55 9.14 -4.74 0.01
N ASP A 56 10.19 -4.97 0.81
CA ASP A 56 10.11 -5.81 2.02
C ASP A 56 9.15 -5.23 3.07
N ILE A 57 9.27 -3.94 3.41
CA ILE A 57 8.36 -3.30 4.38
C ILE A 57 6.91 -3.29 3.87
N SER A 58 6.71 -3.11 2.56
CA SER A 58 5.38 -3.20 1.94
C SER A 58 4.77 -4.59 2.16
N GLN A 59 5.53 -5.65 1.89
CA GLN A 59 5.05 -7.03 2.10
C GLN A 59 4.74 -7.30 3.58
N ARG A 60 5.56 -6.80 4.50
CA ARG A 60 5.34 -6.95 5.95
C ARG A 60 4.08 -6.24 6.43
N ILE A 61 3.82 -5.01 5.96
CA ILE A 61 2.59 -4.25 6.25
C ILE A 61 1.38 -5.07 5.84
N LEU A 62 1.38 -5.62 4.63
CA LEU A 62 0.25 -6.39 4.11
C LEU A 62 0.05 -7.70 4.88
N PHE A 63 1.13 -8.41 5.19
CA PHE A 63 1.06 -9.63 6.00
C PHE A 63 0.47 -9.34 7.39
N GLU A 64 0.95 -8.28 8.03
CA GLU A 64 0.49 -7.91 9.37
C GLU A 64 -0.96 -7.44 9.36
N TYR A 65 -1.35 -6.66 8.35
CA TYR A 65 -2.74 -6.28 8.12
C TYR A 65 -3.64 -7.52 7.99
N LEU A 66 -3.27 -8.49 7.16
CA LEU A 66 -4.01 -9.75 7.01
C LEU A 66 -4.09 -10.56 8.30
N ARG A 67 -2.97 -10.63 9.04
CA ARG A 67 -2.91 -11.31 10.33
C ARG A 67 -3.92 -10.73 11.32
N LEU A 68 -4.04 -9.40 11.34
CA LEU A 68 -5.01 -8.70 12.19
C LEU A 68 -6.45 -8.96 11.76
N LEU A 69 -6.69 -9.11 10.44
CA LEU A 69 -8.02 -9.42 9.89
C LEU A 69 -8.55 -10.82 10.22
N SER A 70 -7.69 -11.80 10.56
CA SER A 70 -8.08 -13.18 10.90
C SER A 70 -8.79 -13.95 9.75
N PRO A 71 -8.87 -15.30 9.78
CA PRO A 71 -9.19 -16.10 8.61
C PRO A 71 -10.68 -16.20 8.25
N GLU A 72 -11.56 -15.38 8.83
CA GLU A 72 -13.00 -15.67 8.92
C GLU A 72 -13.83 -15.45 7.66
N GLN A 73 -13.28 -14.99 6.53
CA GLN A 73 -14.09 -14.88 5.30
C GLN A 73 -13.25 -15.15 4.05
N ASP A 74 -13.50 -16.28 3.37
CA ASP A 74 -12.80 -16.63 2.13
C ASP A 74 -13.02 -15.60 1.01
N LYS A 75 -14.18 -14.93 1.01
CA LYS A 75 -14.46 -13.81 0.10
C LYS A 75 -13.54 -12.61 0.36
N VAL A 76 -13.32 -12.26 1.63
CA VAL A 76 -12.42 -11.17 2.02
C VAL A 76 -10.98 -11.48 1.61
N LYS A 77 -10.55 -12.74 1.77
CA LYS A 77 -9.22 -13.16 1.30
C LYS A 77 -9.08 -13.01 -0.21
N SER A 78 -10.09 -13.40 -0.99
CA SER A 78 -10.09 -13.27 -2.45
C SER A 78 -10.03 -11.81 -2.90
N ASP A 79 -10.88 -10.94 -2.33
CA ASP A 79 -10.92 -9.52 -2.68
C ASP A 79 -9.58 -8.85 -2.30
N LEU A 80 -9.05 -9.13 -1.10
CA LEU A 80 -7.74 -8.61 -0.67
C LEU A 80 -6.59 -9.13 -1.54
N GLN A 81 -6.60 -10.41 -1.94
CA GLN A 81 -5.61 -10.96 -2.88
C GLN A 81 -5.64 -10.26 -4.24
N SER A 82 -6.82 -9.90 -4.74
CA SER A 82 -6.97 -9.11 -5.96
C SER A 82 -6.34 -7.73 -5.78
N GLU A 83 -6.63 -7.04 -4.68
CA GLU A 83 -6.07 -5.72 -4.38
C GLU A 83 -4.54 -5.75 -4.18
N TYR A 84 -4.01 -6.79 -3.55
CA TYR A 84 -2.55 -6.98 -3.46
C TYR A 84 -1.92 -7.20 -4.83
N SER A 85 -2.61 -7.94 -5.70
CA SER A 85 -2.15 -8.09 -7.07
C SER A 85 -2.08 -6.73 -7.75
N LEU A 86 -3.02 -5.81 -7.51
CA LEU A 86 -2.94 -4.45 -8.06
C LEU A 86 -1.72 -3.66 -7.55
N ILE A 87 -1.44 -3.70 -6.23
CA ILE A 87 -0.28 -3.00 -5.65
C ILE A 87 1.03 -3.52 -6.27
N PHE A 88 1.16 -4.84 -6.42
CA PHE A 88 2.35 -5.46 -6.98
C PHE A 88 2.27 -5.70 -8.49
N MET A 89 1.38 -5.03 -9.22
CA MET A 89 1.28 -5.11 -10.69
C MET A 89 1.11 -6.53 -11.26
N GLY A 90 0.21 -7.29 -10.64
CA GLY A 90 -0.31 -8.55 -11.15
C GLY A 90 0.65 -9.72 -11.03
N LYS A 91 0.52 -10.68 -11.96
CA LYS A 91 1.22 -11.97 -11.93
C LYS A 91 2.74 -11.87 -12.10
N GLU A 92 3.22 -10.86 -12.82
CA GLU A 92 4.66 -10.66 -13.06
C GLU A 92 5.35 -10.06 -11.83
N GLY A 93 4.62 -9.31 -11.01
CA GLY A 93 5.15 -8.67 -9.82
C GLY A 93 5.91 -7.37 -10.12
N PHE A 94 5.76 -6.39 -9.23
CA PHE A 94 6.40 -5.07 -9.32
C PHE A 94 7.90 -5.17 -9.61
N LEU A 95 8.58 -6.05 -8.88
CA LEU A 95 10.03 -6.16 -8.93
C LEU A 95 10.49 -6.60 -10.33
N MET A 96 9.76 -7.51 -10.99
CA MET A 96 10.11 -7.97 -12.33
C MET A 96 9.86 -6.87 -13.35
N LYS A 97 8.67 -6.25 -13.34
CA LYS A 97 8.36 -5.12 -14.24
C LYS A 97 9.38 -3.99 -14.09
N TYR A 98 9.80 -3.66 -12.86
CA TYR A 98 10.81 -2.64 -12.60
C TYR A 98 12.22 -3.06 -13.07
N LEU A 99 12.67 -4.28 -12.78
CA LEU A 99 14.04 -4.70 -13.08
C LEU A 99 14.32 -4.82 -14.59
N PHE A 100 13.31 -5.20 -15.38
CA PHE A 100 13.45 -5.38 -16.83
C PHE A 100 13.01 -4.18 -17.67
N ALA A 101 12.48 -3.13 -17.05
CA ALA A 101 12.08 -1.90 -17.72
C ALA A 101 13.27 -1.04 -18.17
N ASP A 102 13.06 -0.23 -19.20
CA ASP A 102 13.93 0.91 -19.51
C ASP A 102 13.85 1.99 -18.39
N GLU A 103 14.77 2.94 -18.38
CA GLU A 103 14.86 3.96 -17.32
C GLU A 103 13.60 4.87 -17.22
N ALA A 104 12.92 5.15 -18.33
CA ALA A 104 11.69 5.94 -18.31
C ALA A 104 10.53 5.13 -17.73
N SER A 105 10.44 3.84 -18.09
CA SER A 105 9.44 2.90 -17.64
C SER A 105 9.64 2.52 -16.16
N LYS A 106 10.88 2.37 -15.68
CA LYS A 106 11.20 2.18 -14.25
C LYS A 106 10.60 3.26 -13.37
N LEU A 107 10.74 4.52 -13.81
CA LEU A 107 10.20 5.65 -13.08
C LEU A 107 8.67 5.58 -12.98
N LYS A 108 8.01 5.22 -14.09
CA LYS A 108 6.55 5.03 -14.14
C LYS A 108 6.10 3.91 -13.20
N TYR A 109 6.74 2.74 -13.27
CA TYR A 109 6.41 1.59 -12.42
C TYR A 109 6.64 1.86 -10.94
N LEU A 110 7.77 2.48 -10.60
CA LEU A 110 8.04 2.89 -9.22
C LEU A 110 6.98 3.88 -8.74
N HIS A 111 6.71 4.94 -9.49
CA HIS A 111 5.67 5.90 -9.12
C HIS A 111 4.31 5.23 -8.92
N ALA A 112 3.88 4.39 -9.85
CA ALA A 112 2.62 3.65 -9.76
C ALA A 112 2.55 2.79 -8.50
N PHE A 113 3.62 2.04 -8.21
CA PHE A 113 3.73 1.24 -7.00
C PHE A 113 3.59 2.07 -5.72
N LEU A 114 4.33 3.18 -5.62
CA LEU A 114 4.27 4.03 -4.42
C LEU A 114 2.88 4.64 -4.24
N VAL A 115 2.24 5.09 -5.32
CA VAL A 115 0.90 5.67 -5.28
C VAL A 115 -0.12 4.62 -4.83
N GLN A 116 -0.09 3.43 -5.42
CA GLN A 116 -1.01 2.34 -5.05
C GLN A 116 -0.82 1.90 -3.60
N LEU A 117 0.43 1.72 -3.18
CA LEU A 117 0.75 1.33 -1.82
C LEU A 117 0.33 2.39 -0.79
N HIS A 118 0.60 3.67 -1.07
CA HIS A 118 0.17 4.79 -0.24
C HIS A 118 -1.36 4.84 -0.14
N ALA A 119 -2.06 4.74 -1.27
CA ALA A 119 -3.52 4.71 -1.31
C ALA A 119 -4.08 3.55 -0.47
N PHE A 120 -3.51 2.35 -0.61
CA PHE A 120 -3.89 1.19 0.19
C PHE A 120 -3.74 1.48 1.68
N ILE A 121 -2.59 1.98 2.14
CA ILE A 121 -2.31 2.17 3.56
C ILE A 121 -3.26 3.18 4.18
N HIS A 122 -3.48 4.32 3.53
CA HIS A 122 -4.42 5.30 4.07
C HIS A 122 -5.85 4.77 4.06
N PHE A 123 -6.30 4.26 2.90
CA PHE A 123 -7.67 3.82 2.74
C PHE A 123 -8.03 2.61 3.61
N ARG A 124 -7.12 1.64 3.77
CA ARG A 124 -7.38 0.38 4.46
C ARG A 124 -7.00 0.37 5.91
N ILE A 125 -5.87 0.99 6.25
CA ILE A 125 -5.27 0.88 7.56
C ILE A 125 -5.62 2.12 8.35
N TYR A 126 -5.15 3.29 7.90
CA TYR A 126 -5.32 4.54 8.64
C TYR A 126 -6.79 4.85 8.89
N ASP A 127 -7.59 4.91 7.83
CA ASP A 127 -9.01 5.27 7.93
C ASP A 127 -9.81 4.27 8.77
N SER A 128 -9.43 2.98 8.75
CA SER A 128 -10.10 1.96 9.55
C SER A 128 -9.75 2.07 11.03
N LEU A 129 -8.51 2.45 11.35
CA LEU A 129 -8.05 2.63 12.73
C LEU A 129 -8.60 3.91 13.36
N VAL A 130 -8.68 5.02 12.61
CA VAL A 130 -9.21 6.30 13.13
C VAL A 130 -10.69 6.20 13.51
N GLN A 131 -11.45 5.31 12.88
CA GLN A 131 -12.87 5.10 13.17
C GLN A 131 -13.13 4.27 14.44
N ILE A 132 -12.09 3.81 15.12
CA ILE A 132 -12.23 2.95 16.28
C ILE A 132 -12.20 3.78 17.56
N ASP A 133 -13.35 3.90 18.23
CA ASP A 133 -13.41 4.30 19.63
C ASP A 133 -12.85 3.18 20.52
N ILE A 134 -11.99 3.57 21.48
CA ILE A 134 -11.26 2.73 22.44
C ILE A 134 -12.22 2.18 23.51
N ASP A 135 -13.16 1.34 23.10
CA ASP A 135 -14.00 0.54 23.99
C ASP A 135 -13.91 -0.92 23.51
N ASP A 136 -13.04 -1.71 24.15
CA ASP A 136 -12.83 -3.19 24.20
C ASP A 136 -13.15 -4.12 23.00
N VAL A 137 -13.52 -3.59 21.84
CA VAL A 137 -13.87 -4.34 20.62
C VAL A 137 -13.18 -3.73 19.40
N VAL A 138 -11.96 -3.24 19.59
CA VAL A 138 -11.15 -2.57 18.56
C VAL A 138 -10.93 -3.49 17.36
N ARG A 139 -10.64 -4.77 17.62
CA ARG A 139 -10.37 -5.74 16.55
C ARG A 139 -11.58 -5.98 15.66
N ASP A 140 -12.77 -6.20 16.22
CA ASP A 140 -13.95 -6.49 15.38
C ASP A 140 -14.39 -5.25 14.60
N LYS A 141 -14.26 -4.06 15.19
CA LYS A 141 -14.49 -2.78 14.49
C LYS A 141 -13.50 -2.62 13.34
N PHE A 142 -12.21 -2.84 13.59
CA PHE A 142 -11.18 -2.81 12.55
C PHE A 142 -11.51 -3.76 11.41
N VAL A 143 -11.78 -5.04 11.71
CA VAL A 143 -12.17 -6.05 10.72
C VAL A 143 -13.40 -5.58 9.94
N LYS A 144 -14.45 -5.13 10.63
CA LYS A 144 -15.69 -4.67 10.00
C LYS A 144 -15.44 -3.50 9.03
N PHE A 145 -14.67 -2.48 9.42
CA PHE A 145 -14.37 -1.34 8.58
C PHE A 145 -13.47 -1.72 7.40
N SER A 146 -12.46 -2.55 7.64
CA SER A 146 -11.56 -3.07 6.62
C SER A 146 -12.30 -3.91 5.57
N VAL A 147 -13.22 -4.78 6.00
CA VAL A 147 -14.07 -5.61 5.14
C VAL A 147 -15.07 -4.78 4.34
N ALA A 148 -15.71 -3.78 4.96
CA ALA A 148 -16.66 -2.91 4.28
C ALA A 148 -16.08 -2.17 3.06
N LYS A 149 -14.75 -2.06 3.01
CA LYS A 149 -14.04 -1.41 1.93
C LYS A 149 -13.62 -2.37 0.80
N THR A 150 -13.69 -3.69 0.96
CA THR A 150 -13.11 -4.65 -0.02
C THR A 150 -13.79 -4.56 -1.38
N GLY A 151 -13.01 -4.69 -2.46
CA GLY A 151 -13.51 -4.58 -3.84
C GLY A 151 -13.75 -3.14 -4.32
N VAL A 152 -13.46 -2.13 -3.50
CA VAL A 152 -13.51 -0.69 -3.86
C VAL A 152 -12.16 -0.18 -4.37
N PHE A 153 -11.08 -0.92 -4.14
CA PHE A 153 -9.74 -0.51 -4.54
C PHE A 153 -9.53 -0.83 -6.03
N GLU A 154 -9.45 0.22 -6.84
CA GLU A 154 -9.34 0.13 -8.29
C GLU A 154 -7.89 0.25 -8.76
N GLU A 155 -7.62 -0.26 -9.96
CA GLU A 155 -6.35 -0.04 -10.63
C GLU A 155 -6.22 1.45 -11.00
N LEU A 156 -5.17 2.12 -10.53
CA LEU A 156 -4.90 3.52 -10.84
C LEU A 156 -4.15 3.71 -12.17
N PHE A 157 -3.98 2.63 -12.94
CA PHE A 157 -3.28 2.59 -14.21
C PHE A 157 -4.09 1.77 -15.23
N GLU A 158 -4.48 2.40 -16.33
CA GLU A 158 -4.71 1.65 -17.57
C GLU A 158 -3.34 1.54 -18.25
N GLU A 159 -2.87 0.32 -18.53
CA GLU A 159 -1.82 0.15 -19.53
C GLU A 159 -2.41 0.70 -20.85
N GLU A 160 -1.87 1.82 -21.37
CA GLU A 160 -2.05 2.13 -22.77
C GLU A 160 -1.49 0.92 -23.54
N GLU A 161 -2.36 0.09 -24.11
CA GLU A 161 -1.97 -0.97 -25.05
C GLU A 161 -1.32 -0.33 -26.28
N GLU A 162 -0.06 0.09 -26.18
CA GLU A 162 0.76 0.44 -27.33
C GLU A 162 1.19 -0.86 -28.03
N GLY A 163 0.28 -1.38 -28.85
CA GLY A 163 0.56 -1.77 -30.22
C GLY A 163 1.85 -2.54 -30.50
N TYR A 164 2.07 -3.68 -29.86
CA TYR A 164 3.03 -4.68 -30.36
C TYR A 164 2.30 -5.78 -31.12
N GLY A 165 2.20 -5.62 -32.45
CA GLY A 165 1.83 -6.77 -33.30
C GLY A 165 1.14 -6.52 -34.64
N ARG A 166 1.32 -5.37 -35.33
CA ARG A 166 1.05 -5.32 -36.78
C ARG A 166 2.14 -4.55 -37.53
N ARG A 167 3.26 -5.23 -37.80
CA ARG A 167 4.06 -4.98 -39.01
C ARG A 167 4.48 -6.30 -39.65
N ARG A 168 3.80 -6.59 -40.76
CA ARG A 168 4.21 -7.34 -41.97
C ARG A 168 4.68 -8.79 -41.79
N MET A 169 3.88 -9.73 -42.29
CA MET A 169 3.97 -10.17 -43.70
C MET A 169 2.57 -10.33 -44.28
#